data_AF-A0A3N5SYF8-F1
#
_entry.id   AF-A0A3N5SYF8-F1
#
_cell.length_a   1.000
_cell.length_b   1.000
_cell.length_c   1.000
_cell.angle_alpha   90.00
_cell.angle_beta   90.00
_cell.angle_gamma   90.00
#
_symmetry.space_group_name_H-M   'P 1'
#
loop_
_entity.id
_entity.type
_entity.pdbx_description
1 polymer ?
#
loop_
_entity_poly.entity_id
_entity_poly.type
_entity_poly.pdbx_seq_one_letter_code
_entity_poly.pdbx_strand_id
1 'polypeptide(L)' 'TLTPTVWMSYLMGKQEIERLREDVMNRDGDSYDERAFYDSLLSQGSIPPALIRQAFGL' A
#
# COMPACT_ATOMS: atom_id res chain seq x y z
N THR A 1 29.31 5.28 -1.21
CA THR A 1 28.53 5.92 -0.13
C THR A 1 27.79 4.84 0.63
N LEU A 2 27.85 4.80 1.96
CA LEU A 2 27.02 3.87 2.75
C LEU A 2 25.64 4.51 2.88
N THR A 3 24.61 3.87 2.35
CA THR A 3 23.21 4.31 2.46
C THR A 3 22.44 3.27 3.29
N PRO A 4 22.54 3.34 4.63
CA PRO A 4 21.81 2.42 5.50
C PRO A 4 20.31 2.41 5.15
N THR A 5 19.69 1.23 5.22
CA THR A 5 18.24 1.00 5.02
C THR A 5 17.66 1.25 3.62
N VAL A 6 18.36 1.95 2.71
CA VAL A 6 17.85 2.24 1.35
C VAL A 6 17.57 0.97 0.55
N TRP A 7 18.39 -0.06 0.67
CA TRP A 7 18.14 -1.33 -0.02
C TRP A 7 16.93 -2.08 0.54
N MET A 8 16.71 -1.96 1.86
CA MET A 8 15.57 -2.58 2.52
C MET A 8 14.25 -1.89 2.15
N SER A 9 14.26 -0.59 1.86
CA SER A 9 13.03 0.16 1.58
C SER A 9 12.29 -0.35 0.35
N TYR A 10 12.98 -0.94 -0.63
CA TYR A 10 12.35 -1.56 -1.80
C TYR A 10 11.48 -2.76 -1.39
N LEU A 11 12.05 -3.70 -0.64
CA LEU A 11 11.33 -4.89 -0.22
C LEU A 11 10.24 -4.53 0.80
N MET A 12 10.55 -3.66 1.76
CA MET A 12 9.59 -3.20 2.75
C MET A 12 8.41 -2.47 2.09
N GLY A 13 8.67 -1.56 1.16
CA GLY A 13 7.61 -0.84 0.44
C GLY A 13 6.70 -1.77 -0.35
N LYS A 14 7.28 -2.76 -1.06
CA LYS A 14 6.51 -3.77 -1.77
C LYS A 14 5.61 -4.56 -0.80
N GLN A 15 6.18 -5.07 0.29
CA GLN A 15 5.47 -5.89 1.27
C GLN A 15 4.31 -5.12 1.93
N GLU A 16 4.49 -3.84 2.21
CA GLU A 16 3.42 -3.00 2.75
C GLU A 16 2.28 -2.76 1.74
N ILE A 17 2.59 -2.61 0.45
CA ILE A 17 1.56 -2.50 -0.61
C ILE A 17 0.80 -3.82 -0.75
N GLU A 18 1.49 -4.96 -0.73
CA GLU A 18 0.87 -6.29 -0.82
C GLU A 18 -0.09 -6.54 0.37
N ARG A 19 0.35 -6.23 1.60
CA ARG A 19 -0.49 -6.33 2.80
C ARG A 19 -1.70 -5.42 2.74
N LEU A 20 -1.51 -4.16 2.33
CA LEU A 20 -2.61 -3.22 2.16
C LEU A 20 -3.66 -3.76 1.17
N ARG A 21 -3.23 -4.34 0.05
CA ARG A 21 -4.13 -4.94 -0.94
C ARG A 21 -4.93 -6.11 -0.33
N GLU A 22 -4.27 -6.99 0.41
CA GLU A 22 -4.92 -8.10 1.10
C GLU A 22 -5.96 -7.61 2.12
N ASP A 23 -5.63 -6.59 2.90
CA ASP A 23 -6.54 -6.02 3.89
C ASP A 23 -7.77 -5.37 3.25
N VAL A 24 -7.59 -4.63 2.15
CA VAL A 24 -8.70 -4.05 1.38
C VAL A 24 -9.55 -5.14 0.74
N MET A 25 -8.93 -6.17 0.16
CA MET A 25 -9.63 -7.31 -0.42
C MET A 25 -10.46 -8.07 0.64
N ASN A 26 -9.91 -8.25 1.84
CA ASN A 26 -10.62 -8.89 2.95
C ASN A 26 -11.78 -8.03 3.48
N ARG A 27 -11.62 -6.70 3.50
CA ARG A 27 -12.67 -5.75 3.90
C ARG A 27 -13.82 -5.70 2.90
N ASP A 28 -13.51 -5.67 1.60
CA ASP A 28 -14.49 -5.45 0.52
C ASP A 28 -15.12 -6.75 0.00
N GLY A 29 -14.47 -7.89 0.24
CA GLY A 29 -14.96 -9.21 -0.15
C GLY A 29 -15.31 -9.29 -1.64
N ASP A 30 -16.53 -9.71 -1.96
CA ASP A 30 -17.03 -9.83 -3.35
C ASP A 30 -17.12 -8.49 -4.10
N SER A 31 -17.07 -7.36 -3.38
CA SER A 31 -17.08 -6.02 -3.98
C SER A 31 -15.67 -5.50 -4.31
N TYR A 32 -14.62 -6.29 -4.03
CA TYR A 32 -13.25 -5.89 -4.32
C TYR A 32 -13.01 -5.74 -5.84
N ASP A 33 -12.47 -4.58 -6.23
CA ASP A 33 -12.01 -4.29 -7.58
C ASP A 33 -10.52 -3.91 -7.53
N GLU A 34 -9.69 -4.71 -8.21
CA GLU A 34 -8.25 -4.52 -8.24
C GLU A 34 -7.82 -3.21 -8.91
N ARG A 35 -8.50 -2.80 -9.96
CA ARG A 35 -8.21 -1.53 -10.65
C ARG A 35 -8.57 -0.36 -9.76
N ALA A 36 -9.74 -0.39 -9.12
CA ALA A 36 -10.17 0.66 -8.20
C ALA A 36 -9.21 0.79 -7.01
N PHE A 37 -8.66 -0.33 -6.51
CA PHE A 37 -7.63 -0.33 -5.49
C PHE A 37 -6.37 0.44 -5.94
N TYR A 38 -5.79 0.09 -7.10
CA TYR A 38 -4.58 0.74 -7.58
C TYR A 38 -4.81 2.20 -8.00
N ASP A 39 -5.96 2.52 -8.58
CA ASP A 39 -6.34 3.90 -8.91
C ASP A 39 -6.42 4.76 -7.63
N SER A 40 -7.05 4.24 -6.56
CA SER A 40 -7.11 4.91 -5.26
C SER A 40 -5.73 5.06 -4.63
N LEU A 41 -4.92 3.99 -4.63
CA LEU A 41 -3.57 3.98 -4.07
C LEU A 41 -2.67 5.05 -4.72
N LEU A 42 -2.65 5.10 -6.05
CA LEU A 42 -1.81 6.04 -6.80
C LEU A 42 -2.30 7.48 -6.66
N SER A 43 -3.60 7.71 -6.46
CA SER A 43 -4.16 9.05 -6.22
C SER A 43 -3.66 9.71 -4.93
N GLN A 44 -3.18 8.94 -3.95
CA GLN A 44 -2.63 9.45 -2.69
C GLN A 44 -1.25 10.11 -2.84
N GLY A 45 -0.56 9.86 -3.95
CA GLY A 45 0.82 10.28 -4.16
C GLY A 45 1.82 9.48 -3.30
N SER A 46 3.06 9.99 -3.22
CA SER A 46 4.14 9.32 -2.49
C SER A 46 4.15 9.71 -1.01
N ILE A 47 3.30 9.05 -0.24
CA ILE A 47 3.22 9.22 1.23
C ILE A 47 3.60 7.93 1.95
N PRO A 48 3.98 7.98 3.24
CA PRO A 48 4.30 6.79 4.02
C PRO A 48 3.14 5.78 4.04
N PRO A 49 3.41 4.45 3.99
CA PRO A 49 2.37 3.43 3.99
C PRO A 49 1.35 3.55 5.12
N ALA A 50 1.75 4.00 6.31
CA ALA A 50 0.85 4.22 7.43
C ALA A 50 -0.26 5.26 7.12
N LEU A 51 0.07 6.32 6.39
CA LEU A 51 -0.92 7.33 5.99
C LEU A 51 -1.82 6.81 4.86
N ILE A 52 -1.29 5.98 3.97
CA ILE A 52 -2.10 5.29 2.96
C ILE A 52 -3.13 4.40 3.65
N ARG A 53 -2.73 3.59 4.64
CA ARG A 53 -3.67 2.74 5.39
C ARG A 53 -4.79 3.56 6.03
N GLN A 54 -4.44 4.68 6.66
CA GLN A 54 -5.42 5.62 7.22
C GLN A 54 -6.38 6.17 6.16
N ALA A 55 -5.88 6.53 4.96
CA ALA A 55 -6.71 7.01 3.85
C ALA A 55 -7.68 5.92 3.34
N PHE A 56 -7.29 4.65 3.43
CA PHE A 56 -8.15 3.50 3.14
C PHE A 56 -9.05 3.12 4.33
N GLY A 57 -8.98 3.81 5.47
CA GLY A 57 -9.79 3.49 6.66
C GLY A 57 -9.39 2.18 7.35
N LEU A 58 -8.10 1.81 7.24
CA LEU A 58 -7.48 0.64 7.86
C LEU A 58 -6.55 1.03 9.03
#